data_AF-A0A926VBG6-F1
#
_entry.id   AF-A0A926VBG6-F1
#
_cell.length_a   1.000
_cell.length_b   1.000
_cell.length_c   1.000
_cell.angle_alpha   90.00
_cell.angle_beta   90.00
_cell.angle_gamma   90.00
#
_symmetry.space_group_name_H-M   'P 1'
#
loop_
_entity.id
_entity.type
_entity.pdbx_description
1 polymer ?
#
loop_
_entity_poly.entity_id
_entity_poly.type
_entity_poly.pdbx_seq_one_letter_code
_entity_poly.pdbx_strand_id
1 'polypeptide(L)'
;MLGFDRITFNPRIMAGQACIRGMRVPVSLILNLVANGKTVAEIIEDYSYLEPEDIQQSLMYAAWLARYEIINERLAQVLNRFEEDLAAGAIISVKDEAFRVRRLPI
;
A
#
# COMPACT_ATOMS: atom_id res chain seq x y z
N MET A 1 -11.52 7.91 -5.33
CA MET A 1 -10.21 7.79 -4.64
C MET A 1 -10.48 8.06 -3.17
N LEU A 2 -10.10 7.19 -2.23
CA LEU A 2 -10.29 7.54 -0.82
C LEU A 2 -9.42 8.76 -0.52
N GLY A 3 -10.06 9.83 -0.03
CA GLY A 3 -9.44 11.13 0.20
C GLY A 3 -8.54 11.11 1.43
N PHE A 4 -7.43 10.39 1.34
CA PHE A 4 -6.35 10.50 2.31
C PHE A 4 -5.47 11.69 1.92
N ASP A 5 -5.39 12.70 2.79
CA ASP A 5 -4.54 13.88 2.63
C ASP A 5 -3.28 13.82 3.52
N ARG A 6 -3.26 12.94 4.52
CA ARG A 6 -2.10 12.65 5.37
C ARG A 6 -1.26 11.49 4.87
N ILE A 7 -1.82 10.58 4.06
CA ILE A 7 -1.10 9.42 3.52
C ILE A 7 -0.62 9.71 2.11
N THR A 8 0.68 9.52 1.89
CA THR A 8 1.37 9.80 0.64
C THR A 8 2.08 8.57 0.09
N PHE A 9 2.25 8.53 -1.23
CA PHE A 9 2.94 7.45 -1.94
C PHE A 9 3.96 8.08 -2.89
N ASN A 10 5.24 7.91 -2.62
CA ASN A 10 6.30 8.46 -3.44
C ASN A 10 7.36 7.37 -3.69
N PRO A 11 7.57 6.90 -4.93
CA PRO A 11 8.55 5.87 -5.24
C PRO A 11 9.98 6.19 -4.78
N ARG A 12 10.31 7.48 -4.62
CA ARG A 12 11.62 7.94 -4.15
C ARG A 12 11.78 7.94 -2.62
N ILE A 13 10.70 7.64 -1.87
CA ILE A 13 10.67 7.61 -0.41
C ILE A 13 10.23 6.22 0.02
N MET A 14 11.05 5.54 0.84
CA MET A 14 10.73 4.21 1.37
C MET A 14 10.24 3.22 0.29
N ALA A 15 10.82 3.26 -0.91
CA ALA A 15 10.43 2.42 -2.06
C ALA A 15 8.92 2.50 -2.42
N GLY A 16 8.27 3.65 -2.20
CA GLY A 16 6.87 3.84 -2.55
C GLY A 16 5.86 3.35 -1.52
N GLN A 17 6.31 2.94 -0.33
CA GLN A 17 5.42 2.61 0.79
C GLN A 17 4.49 3.78 1.15
N ALA A 18 3.34 3.46 1.75
CA ALA A 18 2.43 4.45 2.32
C ALA A 18 3.12 5.16 3.49
N CYS A 19 3.31 6.48 3.37
CA CYS A 19 4.02 7.29 4.36
C CYS A 19 3.22 8.53 4.78
N ILE A 20 3.45 8.98 6.02
CA ILE A 20 2.84 10.20 6.56
C ILE A 20 3.38 11.43 5.85
N ARG A 21 2.54 12.22 5.17
CA ARG A 21 2.83 13.56 4.64
C ARG A 21 4.18 13.72 3.88
N GLY A 22 4.61 12.69 3.16
CA GLY A 22 5.91 12.67 2.45
C GLY A 22 7.13 12.51 3.36
N MET A 23 6.94 12.25 4.65
CA MET A 23 7.98 11.93 5.62
C MET A 23 8.47 10.49 5.43
N ARG A 24 9.65 10.17 5.99
CA ARG A 24 10.17 8.79 6.04
C ARG A 24 9.58 8.00 7.21
N VAL A 25 8.27 8.16 7.42
CA VAL A 25 7.50 7.53 8.50
C VAL A 25 6.42 6.68 7.83
N PRO A 26 6.63 5.36 7.72
CA PRO A 26 5.67 4.49 7.07
C PRO A 26 4.43 4.29 7.95
N VAL A 27 3.26 4.15 7.32
CA VAL A 27 2.01 3.84 8.04
C VAL A 27 2.15 2.57 8.89
N SER A 28 2.92 1.59 8.41
CA SER A 28 3.21 0.36 9.15
C SER A 28 3.89 0.60 10.50
N LEU A 29 4.71 1.64 10.65
CA LEU A 29 5.30 2.01 11.94
C LEU A 29 4.21 2.43 12.93
N ILE A 30 3.29 3.29 12.50
CA ILE A 30 2.17 3.75 13.33
C ILE A 30 1.30 2.57 13.77
N LEU A 31 0.97 1.67 12.83
CA LEU A 31 0.20 0.47 13.12
C LEU A 31 0.92 -0.45 14.11
N ASN A 32 2.25 -0.61 13.98
CA ASN A 32 3.04 -1.39 14.93
C ASN A 32 3.01 -0.77 16.34
N LEU A 33 3.13 0.56 16.47
CA LEU A 33 3.07 1.23 17.77
C LEU A 33 1.71 1.01 18.44
N VAL A 34 0.62 1.21 17.69
CA VAL A 34 -0.74 0.97 18.17
C VAL A 34 -0.96 -0.50 18.53
N ALA A 35 -0.47 -1.44 17.71
CA ALA A 35 -0.56 -2.87 17.97
C ALA A 35 0.21 -3.30 19.23
N ASN A 36 1.27 -2.58 19.60
CA ASN A 36 2.01 -2.76 20.85
C ASN A 36 1.39 -2.00 22.03
N GLY A 37 0.19 -1.45 21.88
CA GLY A 37 -0.57 -0.83 22.95
C GLY A 37 -0.26 0.64 23.20
N LYS A 38 0.55 1.31 22.36
CA LYS A 38 0.78 2.74 22.51
C LYS A 38 -0.48 3.53 22.19
N THR A 39 -0.80 4.48 23.08
CA THR A 39 -1.85 5.46 22.87
C THR A 39 -1.42 6.54 21.89
N VAL A 40 -2.39 7.26 21.31
CA VAL A 40 -2.11 8.38 20.40
C VAL A 40 -1.24 9.45 21.07
N ALA A 41 -1.48 9.73 22.36
CA ALA A 41 -0.70 10.71 23.12
C ALA A 41 0.77 10.29 23.27
N GLU A 42 1.04 9.04 23.64
CA GLU A 42 2.40 8.51 23.77
C GLU A 42 3.14 8.48 22.42
N ILE A 43 2.42 8.20 21.32
CA ILE A 43 3.00 8.24 19.97
C ILE A 43 3.40 9.67 19.61
N ILE A 44 2.56 10.67 19.92
CA ILE A 44 2.88 12.08 19.65
C ILE A 44 4.01 12.57 20.56
N GLU A 45 4.09 12.07 21.80
CA GLU A 45 5.19 12.40 22.71
C GLU A 45 6.54 11.88 22.16
N ASP A 46 6.60 10.62 21.73
CA ASP A 46 7.79 10.03 21.10
C ASP A 46 8.14 10.70 19.76
N TYR A 47 7.11 11.12 19.01
CA TYR A 47 7.21 11.63 17.66
C TYR A 47 6.47 12.97 17.53
N SER A 48 7.02 14.02 18.15
CA SER A 48 6.41 15.35 18.28
C SER A 48 6.10 16.08 16.96
N TYR A 49 6.62 15.59 15.85
CA TYR A 49 6.30 16.08 14.50
C TYR A 49 5.04 15.45 13.89
N LEU A 50 4.47 14.43 14.54
CA LEU A 50 3.20 13.81 14.15
C LEU A 50 2.02 14.55 14.78
N GLU A 51 0.92 14.55 14.04
CA GLU A 51 -0.37 15.08 14.50
C GLU A 51 -1.35 13.92 14.76
N PRO A 52 -2.34 14.07 15.65
CA PRO A 52 -3.35 13.04 15.90
C PRO A 52 -4.01 12.50 14.61
N GLU A 53 -4.22 13.38 13.64
CA GLU A 53 -4.81 13.08 12.33
C GLU A 53 -3.93 12.13 11.51
N ASP A 54 -2.60 12.18 11.68
CA ASP A 54 -1.67 11.24 11.02
C ASP A 54 -1.90 9.81 11.53
N ILE A 55 -2.14 9.65 12.85
CA ILE A 55 -2.45 8.35 13.46
C ILE A 55 -3.84 7.88 13.03
N GLN A 56 -4.83 8.78 13.07
CA GLN A 56 -6.19 8.46 12.66
C GLN A 56 -6.26 7.99 11.19
N GLN A 57 -5.64 8.73 10.25
CA GLN A 57 -5.64 8.32 8.85
C GLN A 57 -4.82 7.07 8.58
N SER A 58 -3.78 6.79 9.38
CA SER A 58 -3.06 5.52 9.33
C SER A 58 -3.98 4.33 9.60
N LEU A 59 -4.82 4.44 10.64
CA LEU A 59 -5.81 3.41 10.98
C LEU A 59 -6.91 3.29 9.92
N MET A 60 -7.39 4.42 9.38
CA MET A 60 -8.37 4.40 8.27
C MET A 60 -7.80 3.76 7.00
N TYR A 61 -6.53 4.03 6.70
CA TYR A 61 -5.82 3.41 5.60
C TYR A 61 -5.68 1.89 5.80
N ALA A 62 -5.34 1.44 7.02
CA ALA A 62 -5.31 0.02 7.35
C ALA A 62 -6.68 -0.65 7.22
N ALA A 63 -7.75 -0.03 7.74
CA ALA A 63 -9.11 -0.53 7.58
C ALA A 63 -9.54 -0.56 6.11
N TRP A 64 -9.09 0.40 5.30
CA TRP A 64 -9.28 0.37 3.87
C TRP A 64 -8.52 -0.79 3.22
N LEU A 65 -7.23 -1.00 3.51
CA LEU A 65 -6.46 -2.12 2.99
C LEU A 65 -7.07 -3.47 3.37
N ALA A 66 -7.50 -3.65 4.62
CA ALA A 66 -8.13 -4.88 5.09
C ALA A 66 -9.44 -5.20 4.35
N ARG A 67 -10.15 -4.18 3.83
CA ARG A 67 -11.29 -4.39 2.92
C ARG A 67 -10.85 -4.82 1.51
N TYR A 68 -9.60 -4.55 1.13
CA TYR A 68 -9.05 -4.67 -0.23
C TYR A 68 -7.99 -5.77 -0.39
N GLU A 69 -7.60 -6.51 0.66
CA GLU A 69 -6.67 -7.65 0.56
C GLU A 69 -7.11 -8.72 -0.46
N ILE A 70 -8.38 -8.70 -0.87
CA ILE A 70 -8.94 -9.52 -1.95
C ILE A 70 -8.33 -9.18 -3.34
N ILE A 71 -7.66 -8.03 -3.55
CA ILE A 71 -7.23 -7.56 -4.88
C ILE A 71 -5.78 -7.92 -5.26
N ASN A 72 -4.84 -8.02 -4.31
CA ASN A 72 -3.40 -8.14 -4.64
C ASN A 72 -2.86 -9.57 -4.69
N GLU A 73 -3.47 -10.53 -4.00
CA GLU A 73 -3.13 -11.95 -4.21
C GLU A 73 -3.36 -12.36 -5.67
N ARG A 74 -4.36 -11.77 -6.32
CA ARG A 74 -4.70 -12.06 -7.71
C ARG A 74 -3.64 -11.58 -8.69
N LEU A 75 -3.11 -10.37 -8.47
CA LEU A 75 -2.01 -9.87 -9.31
C LEU A 75 -0.77 -10.76 -9.13
N ALA A 76 -0.43 -11.15 -7.89
CA ALA A 76 0.67 -12.08 -7.63
C ALA A 76 0.44 -13.45 -8.32
N GLN A 77 -0.78 -14.00 -8.24
CA GLN A 77 -1.15 -15.22 -8.95
C GLN A 77 -1.02 -15.08 -10.48
N VAL A 78 -1.46 -13.96 -11.05
CA VAL A 78 -1.35 -13.69 -12.49
C VAL A 78 0.12 -13.57 -12.91
N LEU A 79 0.93 -12.82 -12.16
CA LEU A 79 2.36 -12.67 -12.45
C LEU A 79 3.10 -14.02 -12.38
N ASN A 80 2.84 -14.82 -11.35
CA ASN A 80 3.44 -16.15 -11.23
C ASN A 80 2.94 -17.12 -12.31
N ARG A 81 1.65 -17.08 -12.64
CA ARG A 81 1.04 -17.99 -13.64
C ARG A 81 1.55 -17.74 -15.06
N PHE A 82 1.91 -16.50 -15.38
CA PHE A 82 2.28 -16.10 -16.74
C PHE A 82 3.72 -15.57 -16.82
N GLU A 83 4.60 -16.03 -15.93
CA GLU A 83 6.01 -15.62 -15.88
C GLU A 83 6.72 -15.83 -17.24
N GLU A 84 6.54 -17.00 -17.87
CA GLU A 84 7.13 -17.30 -19.17
C GLU A 84 6.55 -16.42 -20.30
N ASP A 85 5.24 -16.18 -20.30
CA ASP A 85 4.60 -15.30 -21.30
C ASP A 85 5.09 -13.85 -21.14
N LEU A 86 5.22 -13.36 -19.91
CA LEU A 86 5.77 -12.04 -19.61
C LEU A 86 7.23 -11.94 -20.06
N ALA A 87 8.05 -12.98 -19.81
CA ALA A 87 9.43 -13.06 -20.28
C ALA A 87 9.52 -13.06 -21.82
N ALA A 88 8.52 -13.63 -22.50
CA ALA A 88 8.37 -13.62 -23.95
C ALA A 88 7.70 -12.33 -24.50
N GLY A 89 7.54 -11.28 -23.69
CA GLY A 89 7.03 -9.98 -24.13
C GLY A 89 5.50 -9.88 -24.21
N ALA A 90 4.75 -10.72 -23.50
CA ALA A 90 3.31 -10.62 -23.45
C ALA A 90 2.83 -9.44 -22.58
N ILE A 91 1.73 -8.82 -23.00
CA ILE A 91 0.95 -7.88 -22.20
C ILE A 91 -0.19 -8.64 -21.53
N ILE A 92 -0.33 -8.48 -20.22
CA ILE A 92 -1.46 -9.02 -19.45
C ILE A 92 -2.35 -7.88 -18.97
N SER A 93 -3.59 -7.86 -19.44
CA SER A 93 -4.63 -6.95 -18.95
C SER A 93 -5.48 -7.68 -17.91
N VAL A 94 -5.59 -7.12 -16.71
CA VAL A 94 -6.42 -7.66 -15.61
C VAL A 94 -7.59 -6.71 -15.36
N LYS A 95 -8.81 -7.24 -15.30
CA LYS A 95 -10.02 -6.48 -14.95
C LYS A 95 -10.97 -7.35 -14.13
N ASP A 96 -11.25 -6.94 -12.90
CA ASP A 96 -12.11 -7.65 -11.95
C ASP A 96 -11.71 -9.13 -11.84
N GLU A 97 -12.55 -10.06 -12.34
CA GLU A 97 -12.25 -11.48 -12.34
C GLU A 97 -11.60 -12.03 -13.63
N ALA A 98 -11.50 -11.21 -14.67
CA ALA A 98 -10.98 -11.63 -15.96
C ALA A 98 -9.54 -11.15 -16.18
N PHE A 99 -8.77 -11.95 -16.92
CA PHE A 99 -7.48 -11.52 -17.46
C PHE A 99 -7.43 -11.83 -18.97
N ARG A 100 -6.62 -11.06 -19.70
CA ARG A 100 -6.30 -11.32 -21.11
C ARG A 100 -4.80 -11.21 -21.30
N VAL A 101 -4.23 -12.23 -21.94
CA VAL A 101 -2.83 -12.26 -22.34
C VAL A 101 -2.76 -11.97 -23.84
N ARG A 102 -1.93 -11.02 -24.24
CA ARG A 102 -1.60 -10.73 -25.64
C ARG A 102 -0.10 -10.81 -25.82
N ARG A 103 0.36 -11.77 -26.63
CA ARG A 103 1.75 -11.78 -27.09
C ARG A 103 1.92 -10.68 -28.12
N LEU A 104 2.88 -9.80 -27.88
CA LEU A 104 3.30 -8.88 -28.93
C LEU A 104 4.18 -9.67 -29.91
N PRO A 105 3.97 -9.53 -31.22
CA PRO A 105 4.95 -9.98 -32.18
C PRO A 105 6.17 -9.05 -32.02
N ILE A 106 7.18 -9.53 -31.31
CA ILE A 106 8.53 -8.93 -31.32
C ILE A 106 9.27 -9.39 -32.57
#